data_AF-A0A7S3NWE4-F1
#
_entry.id   AF-A0A7S3NWE4-F1
#
_cell.length_a   1.000
_cell.length_b   1.000
_cell.length_c   1.000
_cell.angle_alpha   90.00
_cell.angle_beta   90.00
_cell.angle_gamma   90.00
#
_symmetry.space_group_name_H-M   'P 1'
#
loop_
_entity.id
_entity.type
_entity.pdbx_description
1 polymer ?
#
loop_
_entity_poly.entity_id
_entity_poly.type
_entity_poly.pdbx_seq_one_letter_code
_entity_poly.pdbx_strand_id
1 'polypeptide(L)'
;MDVFSWSMPFVIEKVTEMLYNVLKYEGSEEAMDEDAAEVSADAVKDKLSEEAKTSQKQRFQAMRNKIRSIGRMAILFKTLREERENITKLKGLCPGYKIPPGVLSGGAGAIEEAVAQFEKAKKMDRMNEGMPEEYKAE
;
A
#
# COMPACT_ATOMS: atom_id res chain seq x y z
N MET A 1 -19.97 -13.22 26.36
CA MET A 1 -19.39 -14.56 26.11
C MET A 1 -18.31 -14.78 27.16
N ASP A 2 -18.32 -15.90 27.87
CA ASP A 2 -17.28 -16.22 28.86
C ASP A 2 -16.06 -16.88 28.21
N VAL A 3 -14.95 -16.93 28.95
CA VAL A 3 -13.66 -17.42 28.44
C VAL A 3 -13.74 -18.90 28.07
N PHE A 4 -14.54 -19.69 28.80
CA PHE A 4 -14.75 -21.10 28.51
C PHE A 4 -15.56 -21.30 27.22
N SER A 5 -16.70 -20.63 27.02
CA SER A 5 -17.46 -20.78 25.78
C SER A 5 -16.70 -20.28 24.54
N TRP A 6 -15.80 -19.29 24.72
CA TRP A 6 -14.96 -18.81 23.62
C TRP A 6 -13.78 -19.75 23.29
N SER A 7 -13.17 -20.39 24.29
CA SER A 7 -11.96 -21.21 24.10
C SER A 7 -12.23 -22.71 23.90
N MET A 8 -13.32 -23.25 24.43
CA MET A 8 -13.64 -24.69 24.35
C MET A 8 -13.70 -25.22 22.90
N PRO A 9 -14.32 -24.52 21.92
CA PRO A 9 -14.29 -24.97 20.52
C PRO A 9 -12.87 -25.10 19.98
N PHE A 10 -12.00 -24.13 20.26
CA PHE A 10 -10.60 -24.14 19.84
C PHE A 10 -9.80 -25.27 20.50
N VAL A 11 -10.00 -25.51 21.80
CA VAL A 11 -9.32 -26.61 22.52
C VAL A 11 -9.71 -27.97 21.92
N ILE A 12 -11.01 -28.19 21.68
CA ILE A 12 -11.49 -29.44 21.08
C ILE A 12 -10.90 -29.63 19.68
N GLU A 13 -10.92 -28.58 18.85
CA GLU A 13 -10.31 -28.61 17.52
C GLU A 13 -8.82 -28.99 17.59
N LYS A 14 -8.02 -28.33 18.43
CA LYS A 14 -6.56 -28.58 18.47
C LYS A 14 -6.19 -29.92 19.09
N VAL A 15 -6.94 -30.39 20.09
CA VAL A 15 -6.72 -31.73 20.65
C VAL A 15 -7.06 -32.80 19.62
N THR A 16 -8.17 -32.66 18.89
CA THR A 16 -8.55 -33.63 17.85
C THR A 16 -7.63 -33.58 16.63
N GLU A 17 -7.16 -32.39 16.23
CA GLU A 17 -6.15 -32.20 15.18
C GLU A 17 -4.81 -32.86 15.55
N MET A 18 -4.34 -32.66 16.79
CA MET A 18 -3.14 -33.32 17.29
C MET A 18 -3.28 -34.85 17.24
N LEU A 19 -4.39 -35.38 17.74
CA LEU A 19 -4.66 -36.82 17.71
C LEU A 19 -4.70 -37.36 16.27
N TYR A 20 -5.32 -36.62 15.35
CA TYR A 20 -5.34 -36.96 13.94
C TYR A 20 -3.92 -36.99 13.32
N ASN A 21 -3.07 -36.03 13.64
CA ASN A 21 -1.71 -35.96 13.11
C ASN A 21 -0.81 -37.06 13.68
N VAL A 22 -0.96 -37.42 14.96
CA VAL A 22 -0.29 -38.59 15.56
C VAL A 22 -0.69 -39.86 14.82
N LEU A 23 -1.95 -39.98 14.39
CA LEU A 23 -2.42 -41.11 13.57
C LEU A 23 -1.93 -41.06 12.12
N LYS A 24 -1.61 -39.88 11.57
CA LYS A 24 -1.23 -39.67 10.16
C LYS A 24 0.28 -39.81 9.91
N TYR A 25 1.11 -39.60 10.92
CA TYR A 25 2.58 -39.63 10.80
C TYR A 25 3.13 -40.98 10.29
N GLU A 26 2.39 -42.08 10.38
CA GLU A 26 2.83 -43.37 9.82
C GLU A 26 2.80 -43.44 8.27
N GLY A 27 2.47 -42.36 7.54
CA GLY A 27 2.01 -42.47 6.15
C GLY A 27 2.82 -41.85 5.00
N SER A 28 3.71 -40.88 5.18
CA SER A 28 4.32 -40.21 4.01
C SER A 28 5.46 -39.23 4.35
N GLU A 29 6.71 -39.61 4.09
CA GLU A 29 7.86 -38.72 3.94
C GLU A 29 8.42 -38.84 2.51
N GLU A 30 9.17 -37.83 2.07
CA GLU A 30 9.81 -37.61 0.75
C GLU A 30 8.97 -36.81 -0.26
N ALA A 31 9.41 -35.72 -0.88
CA ALA A 31 10.53 -34.80 -0.73
C ALA A 31 10.18 -33.62 -1.66
N MET A 32 10.50 -32.37 -1.30
CA MET A 32 10.49 -31.24 -2.23
C MET A 32 11.84 -30.55 -2.12
N ASP A 33 12.48 -30.32 -3.26
CA ASP A 33 13.63 -29.43 -3.37
C ASP A 33 13.45 -28.48 -4.56
N GLU A 34 14.05 -27.32 -4.37
CA GLU A 34 13.73 -26.00 -4.87
C GLU A 34 14.47 -25.61 -6.16
N ASP A 35 14.33 -24.30 -6.46
CA ASP A 35 15.23 -23.41 -7.18
C ASP A 35 14.99 -23.21 -8.68
N ALA A 36 14.52 -22.06 -9.16
CA ALA A 36 14.90 -20.63 -9.01
C ALA A 36 15.89 -20.12 -10.07
N ALA A 37 15.62 -18.87 -10.51
CA ALA A 37 16.56 -17.87 -11.05
C ALA A 37 16.95 -18.03 -12.56
N GLU A 38 17.17 -16.99 -13.39
CA GLU A 38 17.30 -15.54 -13.15
C GLU A 38 17.47 -14.70 -14.47
N VAL A 39 17.20 -13.37 -14.37
CA VAL A 39 17.71 -12.13 -15.04
C VAL A 39 18.06 -11.98 -16.55
N SER A 40 17.55 -10.94 -17.26
CA SER A 40 18.05 -9.53 -17.57
C SER A 40 18.88 -9.43 -18.88
N ALA A 41 19.19 -8.33 -19.58
CA ALA A 41 19.16 -6.85 -19.48
C ALA A 41 19.19 -6.27 -20.94
N ASP A 42 18.54 -5.16 -21.31
CA ASP A 42 18.91 -3.71 -21.30
C ASP A 42 19.77 -3.15 -22.48
N ALA A 43 19.59 -1.85 -22.73
CA ALA A 43 19.64 -1.06 -23.98
C ALA A 43 20.98 -0.40 -24.36
N VAL A 44 21.05 0.25 -25.55
CA VAL A 44 22.09 1.26 -25.90
C VAL A 44 21.61 2.30 -26.94
N LYS A 45 21.89 3.60 -26.71
CA LYS A 45 22.37 4.65 -27.67
C LYS A 45 22.31 6.06 -27.05
N ASP A 46 23.01 7.14 -27.43
CA ASP A 46 24.11 7.51 -28.35
C ASP A 46 24.54 8.95 -27.92
N LYS A 47 25.66 9.53 -28.39
CA LYS A 47 26.10 10.91 -28.04
C LYS A 47 26.68 11.74 -29.21
N LEU A 48 26.79 13.07 -28.92
CA LEU A 48 27.65 14.15 -29.50
C LEU A 48 27.02 14.95 -30.65
N SER A 49 27.38 16.21 -30.96
CA SER A 49 27.98 17.43 -30.37
C SER A 49 27.98 18.43 -31.56
N GLU A 50 28.15 19.75 -31.38
CA GLU A 50 28.76 20.67 -32.37
C GLU A 50 28.67 22.15 -31.93
N GLU A 51 29.70 22.94 -32.22
CA GLU A 51 30.28 23.92 -31.28
C GLU A 51 30.11 25.42 -31.67
N ALA A 52 29.39 25.75 -32.75
CA ALA A 52 29.44 27.11 -33.33
C ALA A 52 28.37 28.15 -32.85
N LYS A 53 27.75 28.01 -31.68
CA LYS A 53 26.63 28.90 -31.24
C LYS A 53 26.82 29.53 -29.84
N THR A 54 28.05 29.75 -29.36
CA THR A 54 28.37 29.93 -27.93
C THR A 54 27.61 31.03 -27.18
N SER A 55 27.46 32.26 -27.69
CA SER A 55 26.77 33.37 -26.96
C SER A 55 25.23 33.30 -27.03
N GLN A 56 24.68 32.94 -28.19
CA GLN A 56 23.24 32.74 -28.37
C GLN A 56 22.78 31.41 -27.73
N LYS A 57 23.61 30.35 -27.76
CA LYS A 57 23.42 29.12 -26.95
C LYS A 57 23.50 29.45 -25.48
N GLN A 58 24.39 30.29 -24.99
CA GLN A 58 24.43 30.60 -23.54
C GLN A 58 23.13 31.26 -23.08
N ARG A 59 22.58 32.23 -23.83
CA ARG A 59 21.27 32.84 -23.51
C ARG A 59 20.11 31.84 -23.67
N PHE A 60 20.11 31.05 -24.73
CA PHE A 60 19.09 30.02 -24.97
C PHE A 60 19.18 28.86 -23.97
N GLN A 61 20.38 28.47 -23.54
CA GLN A 61 20.64 27.50 -22.49
C GLN A 61 20.22 28.05 -21.13
N ALA A 62 20.50 29.32 -20.82
CA ALA A 62 20.01 29.97 -19.61
C ALA A 62 18.48 29.98 -19.57
N MET A 63 17.82 30.31 -20.69
CA MET A 63 16.35 30.26 -20.81
C MET A 63 15.83 28.83 -20.71
N ARG A 64 16.47 27.86 -21.37
CA ARG A 64 16.13 26.43 -21.29
C ARG A 64 16.29 25.90 -19.87
N ASN A 65 17.32 26.33 -19.15
CA ASN A 65 17.55 25.97 -17.76
C ASN A 65 16.50 26.59 -16.85
N LYS A 66 16.08 27.84 -17.10
CA LYS A 66 14.95 28.47 -16.41
C LYS A 66 13.63 27.74 -16.66
N ILE A 67 13.33 27.37 -17.91
CA ILE A 67 12.14 26.59 -18.26
C ILE A 67 12.20 25.21 -17.59
N ARG A 68 13.38 24.56 -17.61
CA ARG A 68 13.58 23.26 -16.94
C ARG A 68 13.43 23.37 -15.42
N SER A 69 13.91 24.44 -14.80
CA SER A 69 13.73 24.66 -13.37
C SER A 69 12.27 24.96 -13.03
N ILE A 70 11.58 25.77 -13.82
CA ILE A 70 10.14 26.03 -13.65
C ILE A 70 9.34 24.73 -13.82
N GLY A 71 9.66 23.90 -14.82
CA GLY A 71 9.04 22.59 -15.01
C GLY A 71 9.28 21.64 -13.84
N ARG A 72 10.50 21.60 -13.29
CA ARG A 72 10.80 20.85 -12.05
C ARG A 72 10.01 21.36 -10.86
N MET A 73 9.91 22.69 -10.70
CA MET A 73 9.11 23.30 -9.63
C MET A 73 7.62 22.98 -9.80
N ALA A 74 7.10 22.99 -11.04
CA ALA A 74 5.71 22.64 -11.30
C ALA A 74 5.40 21.20 -10.90
N ILE A 75 6.30 20.25 -11.19
CA ILE A 75 6.17 18.86 -10.75
C ILE A 75 6.23 18.78 -9.21
N LEU A 76 7.19 19.46 -8.58
CA LEU A 76 7.32 19.49 -7.12
C LEU A 76 6.05 20.03 -6.45
N PHE A 77 5.50 21.15 -6.94
CA PHE A 77 4.26 21.72 -6.40
C PHE A 77 3.05 20.83 -6.63
N LYS A 78 2.99 20.13 -7.77
CA LYS A 78 1.96 19.13 -8.03
C LYS A 78 2.04 18.01 -6.98
N THR A 79 3.22 17.43 -6.77
CA THR A 79 3.41 16.37 -5.76
C THR A 79 3.08 16.88 -4.36
N LEU A 80 3.56 18.05 -3.96
CA LEU A 80 3.22 18.64 -2.64
C LEU A 80 1.72 18.85 -2.46
N ARG A 81 1.00 19.19 -3.53
CA ARG A 81 -0.45 19.32 -3.50
C ARG A 81 -1.14 17.96 -3.34
N GLU A 82 -0.74 16.97 -4.13
CA GLU A 82 -1.28 15.60 -4.07
C GLU A 82 -1.07 15.00 -2.68
N GLU A 83 0.14 15.10 -2.13
CA GLU A 83 0.48 14.63 -0.79
C GLU A 83 -0.34 15.35 0.29
N ARG A 84 -0.50 16.68 0.17
CA ARG A 84 -1.34 17.44 1.10
C ARG A 84 -2.80 17.02 1.06
N GLU A 85 -3.35 16.80 -0.14
CA GLU A 85 -4.72 16.34 -0.32
C GLU A 85 -4.90 14.93 0.28
N ASN A 86 -3.95 14.02 0.05
CA ASN A 86 -3.96 12.67 0.62
C ASN A 86 -3.90 12.68 2.16
N ILE A 87 -3.03 13.49 2.76
CA ILE A 87 -2.96 13.68 4.21
C ILE A 87 -4.28 14.26 4.75
N THR A 88 -4.87 15.22 4.04
CA THR A 88 -6.14 15.85 4.46
C THR A 88 -7.29 14.85 4.41
N LYS A 89 -7.36 14.01 3.37
CA LYS A 89 -8.32 12.90 3.26
C LYS A 89 -8.14 11.93 4.43
N LEU A 90 -6.93 11.42 4.64
CA LEU A 90 -6.64 10.48 5.72
C LEU A 90 -7.01 11.07 7.09
N LYS A 91 -6.66 12.33 7.35
CA LYS A 91 -7.03 13.04 8.58
C LYS A 91 -8.55 13.14 8.77
N GLY A 92 -9.31 13.30 7.70
CA GLY A 92 -10.77 13.32 7.75
C GLY A 92 -11.42 11.97 8.05
N LEU A 93 -10.72 10.86 7.74
CA LEU A 93 -11.19 9.50 8.03
C LEU A 93 -10.83 9.06 9.45
N CYS A 94 -9.77 9.61 10.06
CA CYS A 94 -9.35 9.22 11.40
C CYS A 94 -10.23 9.85 12.51
N PRO A 95 -10.55 9.09 13.58
CA PRO A 95 -11.30 9.61 14.71
C PRO A 95 -10.54 10.76 15.39
N GLY A 96 -11.24 11.87 15.64
CA GLY A 96 -10.66 13.05 16.28
C GLY A 96 -9.63 13.81 15.42
N TYR A 97 -9.63 13.60 14.10
CA TYR A 97 -8.72 14.28 13.16
C TYR A 97 -7.23 14.10 13.48
N LYS A 98 -6.85 12.99 14.12
CA LYS A 98 -5.46 12.66 14.44
C LYS A 98 -5.04 11.42 13.67
N ILE A 99 -4.00 11.56 12.86
CA ILE A 99 -3.43 10.45 12.10
C ILE A 99 -2.66 9.56 13.09
N PRO A 100 -2.85 8.22 13.06
CA PRO A 100 -2.09 7.30 13.89
C PRO A 100 -0.57 7.48 13.69
N PRO A 101 0.22 7.40 14.78
CA PRO A 101 1.68 7.50 14.67
C PRO A 101 2.23 6.38 13.79
N GLY A 102 3.23 6.70 12.97
CA GLY A 102 3.88 5.74 12.07
C GLY A 102 3.33 5.71 10.64
N VAL A 103 2.07 6.09 10.40
CA VAL A 103 1.48 6.08 9.05
C VAL A 103 2.19 7.06 8.10
N LEU A 104 2.50 8.27 8.58
CA LEU A 104 3.24 9.26 7.79
C LEU A 104 4.72 8.87 7.57
N SER A 105 5.30 8.08 8.49
CA SER A 105 6.68 7.61 8.37
C SER A 105 6.84 6.54 7.28
N GLY A 106 5.76 5.83 6.94
CA GLY A 106 5.72 4.87 5.83
C GLY A 106 5.62 5.51 4.44
N GLY A 107 5.57 6.84 4.34
CA GLY A 107 5.50 7.57 3.08
C GLY A 107 4.15 7.45 2.37
N ALA A 108 4.13 7.77 1.06
CA ALA A 108 2.91 7.86 0.27
C ALA A 108 2.14 6.52 0.19
N GLY A 109 2.84 5.40 0.02
CA GLY A 109 2.21 4.07 -0.07
C GLY A 109 1.45 3.69 1.20
N ALA A 110 1.99 4.01 2.38
CA ALA A 110 1.32 3.74 3.65
C ALA A 110 0.07 4.62 3.86
N ILE A 111 0.08 5.86 3.34
CA ILE A 111 -1.08 6.75 3.39
C ILE A 111 -2.20 6.21 2.50
N GLU A 112 -1.87 5.79 1.28
CA GLU A 112 -2.84 5.20 0.35
C GLU A 112 -3.42 3.89 0.90
N GLU A 113 -2.58 3.02 1.46
CA GLU A 113 -3.01 1.78 2.10
C GLU A 113 -3.94 2.05 3.29
N ALA A 114 -3.60 3.01 4.15
CA ALA A 114 -4.45 3.37 5.29
C ALA A 114 -5.82 3.89 4.85
N VAL A 115 -5.88 4.68 3.76
CA VAL A 115 -7.15 5.13 3.17
C VAL A 115 -7.95 3.93 2.61
N ALA A 116 -7.29 3.04 1.87
CA ALA A 116 -7.93 1.85 1.31
C ALA A 116 -8.43 0.89 2.39
N GLN A 117 -7.69 0.75 3.50
CA GLN A 117 -8.09 -0.06 4.66
C GLN A 117 -9.38 0.47 5.28
N PHE A 118 -9.53 1.80 5.38
CA PHE A 118 -10.75 2.42 5.89
C PHE A 118 -11.96 2.11 4.98
N GLU A 119 -11.80 2.25 3.65
CA GLU A 119 -12.86 1.91 2.70
C GLU A 119 -13.24 0.44 2.78
N LYS A 120 -12.25 -0.45 2.91
CA LYS A 120 -12.48 -1.89 3.09
C LYS A 120 -13.25 -2.18 4.38
N ALA A 121 -12.87 -1.56 5.50
CA ALA A 121 -13.56 -1.69 6.78
C ALA A 121 -15.01 -1.20 6.69
N LYS A 122 -15.23 -0.01 6.09
CA LYS A 122 -16.57 0.53 5.84
C LYS A 122 -17.43 -0.41 4.99
N LYS A 123 -16.86 -1.01 3.95
CA LYS A 123 -17.59 -1.96 3.10
C LYS A 123 -18.01 -3.22 3.86
N MET A 124 -17.12 -3.73 4.72
CA MET A 124 -17.41 -4.88 5.59
C MET A 124 -18.51 -4.56 6.60
N ASP A 125 -18.50 -3.34 7.17
CA ASP A 125 -19.45 -2.91 8.19
C ASP A 125 -20.79 -2.42 7.62
N ARG A 126 -20.91 -2.29 6.30
CA ARG A 126 -22.12 -1.78 5.61
C ARG A 126 -23.42 -2.47 6.04
N MET A 127 -23.38 -3.77 6.33
CA MET A 127 -24.56 -4.50 6.81
C MET A 127 -24.99 -4.06 8.21
N ASN A 128 -24.03 -3.73 9.07
CA ASN A 128 -24.25 -3.29 10.45
C ASN A 128 -24.66 -1.81 10.54
N GLU A 129 -24.30 -0.99 9.55
CA GLU A 129 -24.78 0.39 9.42
C GLU A 129 -26.27 0.48 9.00
N GLY A 130 -26.85 -0.63 8.54
CA GLY A 130 -28.26 -0.71 8.14
C GLY A 130 -29.22 -0.80 9.31
N MET A 131 -30.48 -0.40 9.07
CA MET A 131 -31.55 -0.62 10.05
C MET A 131 -31.76 -2.14 10.26
N PRO A 132 -31.79 -2.63 11.51
CA PRO A 132 -32.09 -4.03 11.78
C PRO A 132 -33.44 -4.44 11.18
N GLU A 133 -33.52 -5.67 10.68
CA GLU A 133 -34.69 -6.22 9.99
C GLU A 133 -35.99 -6.07 10.82
N GLU A 134 -35.90 -6.22 12.14
CA GLU A 134 -37.03 -6.14 13.08
C GLU A 134 -37.78 -4.79 13.07
N TYR A 135 -37.15 -3.72 12.56
CA TYR A 135 -37.72 -2.38 12.50
C TYR A 135 -38.14 -1.95 11.09
N LYS A 136 -37.95 -2.81 10.09
CA LYS A 136 -38.41 -2.52 8.72
C LYS A 136 -39.93 -2.72 8.68
N ALA A 137 -40.68 -1.64 8.52
CA ALA A 137 -42.14 -1.69 8.38
C ALA A 137 -42.50 -2.52 7.13
N GLU A 138 -43.52 -3.39 7.25
CA GLU A 138 -44.09 -4.21 6.17
C GLU A 138 -44.50 -3.38 4.94
#